data_AF-A0A314XXR6-F1
#
_entry.id   AF-A0A314XXR6-F1
#
_cell.length_a   1.000
_cell.length_b   1.000
_cell.length_c   1.000
_cell.angle_alpha   90.00
_cell.angle_beta   90.00
_cell.angle_gamma   90.00
#
_symmetry.space_group_name_H-M   'P 1'
#
loop_
_entity.id
_entity.type
_entity.pdbx_description
1 polymer ?
#
loop_
_entity_poly.entity_id
_entity_poly.type
_entity_poly.pdbx_seq_one_letter_code
_entity_poly.pdbx_strand_id
1 'polypeptide(L)'
;MSSALLNDVIYWIEIIFYFILARARAGHGIRSFMSLLGLILFTFYVIRPTIMWIINNIPQGQEAKEVHVVAIQLGVLVLAFISDALGLAMDTGPILLGAAIPGGPPLGAAIVQKTEYLVSQLLMPIFFYRIGYRLNVFSIHDWTSFSTLQSIIVVSYVSKIVTVVAAAMWCKIGFKNSLKLSIAMSIKGIIDLLIYSRWRNTKLVDEQAFTQIVLSMLGVTLVATPLLQLSYNPKISLRSASTKHPGFKSIQSMPTNSETFRILCCFHNQESIHNLINLLEASYPTQASPIITTWST
;
A
#
# COMPACT_ATOMS: atom_id res chain seq x y z
N MET A 1 7.35 0.54 -4.42
CA MET A 1 5.88 0.42 -4.56
C MET A 1 5.54 -0.67 -5.56
N SER A 2 5.83 -0.51 -6.86
CA SER A 2 5.46 -1.51 -7.89
C SER A 2 6.05 -2.90 -7.65
N SER A 3 7.30 -3.01 -7.20
CA SER A 3 7.92 -4.31 -6.85
C SER A 3 7.26 -5.00 -5.65
N ALA A 4 6.76 -4.24 -4.69
CA ALA A 4 6.02 -4.78 -3.55
C ALA A 4 4.65 -5.31 -3.99
N LEU A 5 3.94 -4.56 -4.85
CA LEU A 5 2.66 -5.01 -5.41
C LEU A 5 2.81 -6.31 -6.23
N LEU A 6 3.85 -6.42 -7.05
CA LEU A 6 4.13 -7.65 -7.79
C LEU A 6 4.43 -8.82 -6.86
N ASN A 7 5.24 -8.59 -5.82
CA ASN A 7 5.52 -9.62 -4.81
C ASN A 7 4.24 -10.07 -4.10
N ASP A 8 3.36 -9.13 -3.74
CA ASP A 8 2.09 -9.45 -3.11
C ASP A 8 1.22 -10.28 -4.06
N VAL A 9 1.08 -9.88 -5.33
CA VAL A 9 0.31 -10.64 -6.33
C VAL A 9 0.85 -12.06 -6.50
N ILE A 10 2.17 -12.23 -6.57
CA ILE A 10 2.80 -13.56 -6.65
C ILE A 10 2.46 -14.37 -5.41
N TYR A 11 2.57 -13.78 -4.22
CA TYR A 11 2.23 -14.43 -2.96
C TYR A 11 0.74 -14.86 -2.90
N TRP A 12 -0.17 -14.02 -3.40
CA TRP A 12 -1.59 -14.39 -3.53
C TRP A 12 -1.79 -15.58 -4.47
N ILE A 13 -1.08 -15.62 -5.60
CA ILE A 13 -1.12 -16.74 -6.55
C ILE A 13 -0.59 -18.02 -5.89
N GLU A 14 0.52 -17.94 -5.15
CA GLU A 14 1.08 -19.09 -4.41
C GLU A 14 0.11 -19.62 -3.36
N ILE A 15 -0.58 -18.76 -2.63
CA ILE A 15 -1.61 -19.16 -1.65
C ILE A 15 -2.77 -19.88 -2.34
N ILE A 16 -3.25 -19.34 -3.47
CA ILE A 16 -4.33 -19.96 -4.24
C ILE A 16 -3.88 -21.34 -4.72
N PHE A 17 -2.65 -21.45 -5.23
CA PHE A 17 -2.08 -22.72 -5.68
C PHE A 17 -1.95 -23.74 -4.54
N TYR A 18 -1.41 -23.33 -3.39
CA TYR A 18 -1.30 -24.20 -2.20
C TYR A 18 -2.67 -24.66 -1.71
N PHE A 19 -3.67 -23.77 -1.72
CA PHE A 19 -5.04 -24.10 -1.31
C PHE A 19 -5.69 -25.14 -2.23
N ILE A 20 -5.42 -25.05 -3.54
CA ILE A 20 -5.87 -26.05 -4.52
C ILE A 20 -5.21 -27.41 -4.26
N LEU A 21 -3.89 -27.42 -3.99
CA LEU A 21 -3.14 -28.65 -3.70
C LEU A 21 -3.54 -29.29 -2.36
N ALA A 22 -3.71 -28.49 -1.30
CA ALA A 22 -4.05 -28.98 0.03
C ALA A 22 -5.47 -29.60 0.09
N ARG A 23 -6.38 -29.16 -0.79
CA ARG A 23 -7.70 -29.79 -0.97
C ARG A 23 -7.60 -30.98 -1.95
N ALA A 24 -6.87 -32.02 -1.53
CA ALA A 24 -6.52 -33.24 -2.29
C ALA A 24 -7.71 -34.17 -2.70
N ARG A 25 -8.89 -33.62 -3.02
CA ARG A 25 -9.90 -34.27 -3.88
C ARG A 25 -10.00 -33.46 -5.15
N ALA A 26 -9.53 -34.01 -6.27
CA ALA A 26 -9.44 -33.34 -7.57
C ALA A 26 -10.71 -32.57 -7.97
N GLY A 27 -11.91 -33.07 -7.63
CA GLY A 27 -13.17 -32.40 -7.92
C GLY A 27 -13.44 -31.12 -7.12
N HIS A 28 -12.96 -31.00 -5.87
CA HIS A 28 -13.19 -29.80 -5.04
C HIS A 28 -12.21 -28.68 -5.39
N GLY A 29 -10.96 -29.00 -5.71
CA GLY A 29 -9.96 -28.01 -6.13
C GLY A 29 -10.34 -27.30 -7.43
N ILE A 30 -10.77 -28.06 -8.45
CA ILE A 30 -11.23 -27.52 -9.74
C ILE A 30 -12.48 -26.65 -9.55
N ARG A 31 -13.44 -27.09 -8.72
CA ARG A 31 -14.63 -26.29 -8.42
C ARG A 31 -14.28 -24.96 -7.75
N SER A 32 -13.36 -24.96 -6.77
CA SER A 32 -12.89 -23.74 -6.11
C SER A 32 -12.13 -22.82 -7.08
N PHE A 33 -11.34 -23.37 -8.00
CA PHE A 33 -10.66 -22.56 -9.01
C PHE A 33 -11.66 -21.91 -9.98
N MET A 34 -12.66 -22.67 -10.45
CA MET A 34 -13.71 -22.16 -11.33
C MET A 34 -14.59 -21.12 -10.63
N SER A 35 -14.90 -21.30 -9.35
CA SER A 35 -15.65 -20.29 -8.60
C SER A 35 -14.85 -19.01 -8.36
N LEU A 36 -13.54 -19.12 -8.11
CA LEU A 36 -12.65 -17.96 -8.03
C LEU A 36 -12.57 -17.21 -9.37
N LEU A 37 -12.37 -17.93 -10.47
CA LEU A 37 -12.35 -17.33 -11.81
C LEU A 37 -13.69 -16.67 -12.15
N GLY A 38 -14.81 -17.34 -11.86
CA GLY A 38 -16.15 -16.81 -12.04
C GLY A 38 -16.39 -15.54 -11.23
N LEU A 39 -15.95 -15.50 -9.97
CA LEU A 39 -16.06 -14.32 -9.12
C LEU A 39 -15.22 -13.15 -9.65
N ILE A 40 -13.99 -13.42 -10.10
CA ILE A 40 -13.11 -12.41 -10.72
C ILE A 40 -13.79 -11.83 -11.97
N LEU A 41 -14.27 -12.69 -12.87
CA LEU A 41 -14.96 -12.25 -14.09
C LEU A 41 -16.22 -11.45 -13.75
N PHE A 42 -17.04 -11.93 -12.82
CA PHE A 42 -18.22 -11.21 -12.36
C PHE A 42 -17.86 -9.82 -11.81
N THR A 43 -16.82 -9.71 -10.99
CA THR A 43 -16.37 -8.42 -10.47
C THR A 43 -15.90 -7.47 -11.58
N PHE A 44 -15.10 -7.94 -12.52
CA PHE A 44 -14.57 -7.08 -13.58
C PHE A 44 -15.58 -6.73 -14.67
N TYR A 45 -16.53 -7.60 -14.99
CA TYR A 45 -17.50 -7.40 -16.07
C TYR A 45 -18.85 -6.85 -15.59
N VAL A 46 -19.22 -7.01 -14.32
CA VAL A 46 -20.51 -6.51 -13.78
C VAL A 46 -20.28 -5.39 -12.78
N ILE A 47 -19.43 -5.61 -11.78
CA ILE A 47 -19.26 -4.66 -10.67
C ILE A 47 -18.45 -3.44 -11.10
N ARG A 48 -17.36 -3.63 -11.83
CA ARG A 48 -16.54 -2.50 -12.29
C ARG A 48 -17.30 -1.56 -13.23
N PRO A 49 -18.05 -2.03 -14.25
CA PRO A 49 -18.85 -1.14 -15.09
C PRO A 49 -19.97 -0.42 -14.33
N THR A 50 -20.62 -1.09 -13.38
CA THR A 50 -21.65 -0.44 -12.55
C THR A 50 -21.06 0.67 -11.68
N ILE A 51 -19.88 0.46 -11.08
CA ILE A 51 -19.15 1.51 -10.35
C ILE A 51 -18.78 2.67 -11.29
N MET A 52 -18.24 2.38 -12.47
CA MET A 52 -17.88 3.43 -13.44
C MET A 52 -19.11 4.21 -13.92
N TRP A 53 -20.24 3.53 -14.13
CA TRP A 53 -21.51 4.17 -14.46
C TRP A 53 -21.98 5.08 -13.33
N ILE A 54 -21.91 4.64 -12.07
CA ILE A 54 -22.21 5.48 -10.90
C ILE A 54 -21.31 6.72 -10.88
N ILE A 55 -20.00 6.55 -11.08
CA ILE A 55 -19.04 7.66 -11.10
C ILE A 55 -19.36 8.67 -12.19
N ASN A 56 -19.70 8.21 -13.40
CA ASN A 56 -20.06 9.10 -14.51
C ASN A 56 -21.37 9.89 -14.27
N ASN A 57 -22.24 9.39 -13.39
CA ASN A 57 -23.48 10.09 -13.01
C ASN A 57 -23.28 11.10 -11.87
N ILE A 58 -22.09 11.14 -11.24
CA ILE A 58 -21.77 12.15 -10.24
C ILE A 58 -21.33 13.43 -10.98
N PRO A 59 -22.03 14.57 -10.81
CA PRO A 59 -21.64 15.81 -11.46
C PRO A 59 -20.24 16.25 -11.04
N GLN A 60 -19.46 16.74 -12.01
CA GLN A 60 -18.06 17.13 -11.79
C GLN A 60 -17.97 18.20 -10.69
N GLY A 61 -17.13 17.93 -9.67
CA GLY A 61 -16.90 18.84 -8.55
C GLY A 61 -17.75 18.59 -7.30
N GLN A 62 -18.69 17.64 -7.31
CA GLN A 62 -19.43 17.24 -6.10
C GLN A 62 -18.82 15.99 -5.45
N GLU A 63 -18.79 15.98 -4.12
CA GLU A 63 -18.41 14.79 -3.34
C GLU A 63 -19.45 13.67 -3.54
N ALA A 64 -19.00 12.42 -3.51
CA ALA A 64 -19.89 11.27 -3.59
C ALA A 64 -20.88 11.28 -2.41
N LYS A 65 -22.18 11.21 -2.70
CA LYS A 65 -23.23 11.16 -1.66
C LYS A 65 -23.02 10.00 -0.69
N GLU A 66 -23.38 10.18 0.57
CA GLU A 66 -23.24 9.16 1.63
C GLU A 66 -23.91 7.81 1.28
N VAL A 67 -25.01 7.86 0.51
CA VAL A 67 -25.70 6.67 -0.01
C VAL A 67 -24.75 5.75 -0.79
N HIS A 68 -23.82 6.30 -1.59
CA HIS A 68 -22.85 5.50 -2.34
C HIS A 68 -21.83 4.82 -1.43
N VAL A 69 -21.40 5.49 -0.36
CA VAL A 69 -20.47 4.93 0.62
C VAL A 69 -21.13 3.77 1.36
N VAL A 70 -22.38 3.95 1.81
CA VAL A 70 -23.17 2.90 2.47
C VAL A 70 -23.43 1.73 1.52
N ALA A 71 -23.80 2.00 0.27
CA ALA A 71 -24.02 0.96 -0.75
C ALA A 71 -22.76 0.13 -1.00
N ILE A 72 -21.58 0.75 -1.03
CA ILE A 72 -20.31 0.04 -1.22
C ILE A 72 -19.95 -0.79 0.03
N GLN A 73 -20.16 -0.27 1.23
CA GLN A 73 -19.97 -1.03 2.47
C GLN A 73 -20.91 -2.25 2.55
N LEU A 74 -22.17 -2.09 2.12
CA LEU A 74 -23.09 -3.22 1.95
C LEU A 74 -22.58 -4.20 0.88
N GLY A 75 -22.06 -3.69 -0.23
CA GLY A 75 -21.43 -4.48 -1.28
C GLY A 75 -20.26 -5.33 -0.78
N VAL A 76 -19.44 -4.79 0.13
CA VAL A 76 -18.36 -5.54 0.81
C VAL A 76 -18.93 -6.75 1.56
N LEU A 77 -20.02 -6.56 2.32
CA LEU A 77 -20.66 -7.63 3.09
C LEU A 77 -21.27 -8.70 2.17
N VAL A 78 -21.96 -8.27 1.11
CA VAL A 78 -22.58 -9.17 0.12
C VAL A 78 -21.52 -10.00 -0.60
N LEU A 79 -20.42 -9.38 -1.05
CA LEU A 79 -19.35 -10.11 -1.74
C LEU A 79 -18.54 -11.01 -0.80
N ALA A 80 -18.39 -10.63 0.47
CA ALA A 80 -17.82 -11.52 1.48
C ALA A 80 -18.69 -12.78 1.64
N PHE A 81 -20.01 -12.60 1.74
CA PHE A 81 -20.97 -13.71 1.84
C PHE A 81 -20.96 -14.60 0.60
N ILE A 82 -20.99 -14.01 -0.61
CA ILE A 82 -20.91 -14.77 -1.87
C ILE A 82 -19.60 -15.57 -1.95
N SER A 83 -18.48 -14.96 -1.56
CA SER A 83 -17.17 -15.63 -1.58
C SER A 83 -17.13 -16.84 -0.65
N ASP A 84 -17.66 -16.69 0.57
CA ASP A 84 -17.73 -17.77 1.54
C ASP A 84 -18.69 -18.89 1.09
N ALA A 85 -19.85 -18.53 0.52
CA ALA A 85 -20.81 -19.48 -0.05
C ALA A 85 -20.24 -20.28 -1.23
N LEU A 86 -19.33 -19.68 -2.01
CA LEU A 86 -18.58 -20.35 -3.08
C LEU A 86 -17.44 -21.23 -2.58
N GLY A 87 -17.21 -21.30 -1.27
CA GLY A 87 -16.16 -22.09 -0.63
C GLY A 87 -14.76 -21.49 -0.78
N LEU A 88 -14.68 -20.19 -1.11
CA LEU A 88 -13.46 -19.39 -1.16
C LEU A 88 -13.21 -18.74 0.20
N ALA A 89 -12.08 -18.06 0.33
CA ALA A 89 -11.81 -17.30 1.55
C ALA A 89 -12.68 -16.04 1.61
N MET A 90 -13.30 -15.77 2.76
CA MET A 90 -14.27 -14.67 2.98
C MET A 90 -13.73 -13.26 2.61
N ASP A 91 -12.43 -13.04 2.71
CA ASP A 91 -11.73 -11.80 2.35
C ASP A 91 -11.59 -11.60 0.83
N THR A 92 -11.68 -12.66 0.02
CA THR A 92 -11.48 -12.59 -1.44
C THR A 92 -12.46 -11.62 -2.10
N GLY A 93 -13.74 -11.67 -1.75
CA GLY A 93 -14.78 -10.79 -2.31
C GLY A 93 -14.54 -9.31 -2.02
N PRO A 94 -14.36 -8.91 -0.75
CA PRO A 94 -13.97 -7.55 -0.37
C PRO A 94 -12.72 -7.04 -1.10
N ILE A 95 -11.69 -7.88 -1.25
CA ILE A 95 -10.45 -7.52 -1.95
C ILE A 95 -10.73 -7.27 -3.44
N LEU A 96 -11.53 -8.12 -4.08
CA LEU A 96 -11.92 -7.95 -5.49
C LEU A 96 -12.77 -6.69 -5.69
N LEU A 97 -13.69 -6.40 -4.77
CA LEU A 97 -14.47 -5.16 -4.80
C LEU A 97 -13.55 -3.93 -4.70
N GLY A 98 -12.62 -3.94 -3.76
CA GLY A 98 -11.64 -2.86 -3.59
C GLY A 98 -10.79 -2.67 -4.84
N ALA A 99 -10.39 -3.75 -5.52
CA ALA A 99 -9.65 -3.69 -6.77
C ALA A 99 -10.48 -3.18 -7.97
N ALA A 100 -11.80 -3.34 -7.93
CA ALA A 100 -12.72 -2.84 -8.97
C ALA A 100 -12.98 -1.34 -8.85
N ILE A 101 -12.87 -0.77 -7.64
CA ILE A 101 -13.08 0.66 -7.39
C ILE A 101 -11.84 1.45 -7.86
N PRO A 102 -12.00 2.45 -8.74
CA PRO A 102 -10.86 3.29 -9.15
C PRO A 102 -10.37 4.15 -7.97
N GLY A 103 -9.05 4.26 -7.84
CA GLY A 103 -8.44 5.13 -6.84
C GLY A 103 -8.64 6.61 -7.17
N GLY A 104 -8.89 7.43 -6.14
CA GLY A 104 -9.02 8.88 -6.27
C GLY A 104 -10.46 9.40 -6.19
N PRO A 105 -10.66 10.73 -6.34
CA PRO A 105 -11.98 11.36 -6.32
C PRO A 105 -12.78 11.04 -7.60
N PRO A 106 -14.13 11.11 -7.55
CA PRO A 106 -14.94 11.54 -6.40
C PRO A 106 -15.30 10.42 -5.41
N LEU A 107 -15.20 9.14 -5.82
CA LEU A 107 -15.76 8.02 -5.07
C LEU A 107 -14.75 7.31 -4.15
N GLY A 108 -13.57 6.94 -4.67
CA GLY A 108 -12.55 6.25 -3.88
C GLY A 108 -12.04 7.09 -2.71
N ALA A 109 -11.78 8.37 -2.95
CA ALA A 109 -11.35 9.30 -1.91
C ALA A 109 -12.41 9.49 -0.81
N ALA A 110 -13.69 9.60 -1.17
CA ALA A 110 -14.78 9.77 -0.20
C ALA A 110 -14.95 8.53 0.70
N ILE A 111 -14.83 7.32 0.13
CA ILE A 111 -14.89 6.07 0.90
C ILE A 111 -13.76 6.00 1.91
N VAL A 112 -12.52 6.32 1.48
CA VAL A 112 -11.35 6.34 2.36
C VAL A 112 -11.57 7.36 3.48
N GLN A 113 -11.89 8.61 3.17
CA GLN A 113 -12.07 9.66 4.19
C GLN A 113 -13.14 9.31 5.22
N LYS A 114 -14.26 8.71 4.80
CA LYS A 114 -15.37 8.33 5.70
C LYS A 114 -15.06 7.07 6.52
N THR A 115 -14.28 6.14 5.98
CA THR A 115 -14.05 4.81 6.59
C THR A 115 -12.73 4.73 7.36
N GLU A 116 -11.74 5.55 7.00
CA GLU A 116 -10.39 5.53 7.56
C GLU A 116 -10.37 5.78 9.06
N TYR A 117 -11.16 6.74 9.56
CA TYR A 117 -11.25 7.01 10.99
C TYR A 117 -11.79 5.79 11.76
N LEU A 118 -12.89 5.19 11.29
CA LEU A 118 -13.49 4.01 11.91
C LEU A 118 -12.51 2.82 11.85
N VAL A 119 -11.86 2.60 10.71
CA VAL A 119 -10.92 1.49 10.53
C VAL A 119 -9.69 1.65 11.41
N SER A 120 -9.06 2.82 11.41
CA SER A 120 -7.82 3.06 12.14
C SER A 120 -8.02 3.13 13.65
N GLN A 121 -9.11 3.76 14.12
CA GLN A 121 -9.34 3.99 15.55
C GLN A 121 -10.11 2.86 16.25
N LEU A 122 -10.97 2.13 15.52
CA LEU A 122 -11.82 1.09 16.11
C LEU A 122 -11.46 -0.31 15.62
N LEU A 123 -11.52 -0.57 14.31
CA LEU A 123 -11.35 -1.93 13.77
C LEU A 123 -9.91 -2.45 13.92
N MET A 124 -8.90 -1.62 13.65
CA MET A 124 -7.49 -2.01 13.77
C MET A 124 -7.11 -2.40 15.20
N PRO A 125 -7.38 -1.60 16.25
CA PRO A 125 -7.09 -2.01 17.63
C PRO A 125 -7.81 -3.30 18.04
N ILE A 126 -9.08 -3.47 17.67
CA ILE A 126 -9.84 -4.70 17.95
C ILE A 126 -9.20 -5.90 17.25
N PHE A 127 -8.74 -5.74 16.01
CA PHE A 127 -8.03 -6.79 15.27
C PHE A 127 -6.73 -7.21 15.97
N PHE A 128 -5.91 -6.25 16.37
CA PHE A 128 -4.66 -6.53 17.08
C PHE A 128 -4.91 -7.14 18.46
N TYR A 129 -5.94 -6.69 19.18
CA TYR A 129 -6.37 -7.32 20.44
C TYR A 129 -6.74 -8.79 20.23
N ARG A 130 -7.55 -9.10 19.20
CA ARG A 130 -7.95 -10.48 18.90
C ARG A 130 -6.76 -11.37 18.55
N ILE A 131 -5.78 -10.85 17.82
CA ILE A 131 -4.55 -11.60 17.52
C ILE A 131 -3.74 -11.80 18.80
N GLY A 132 -3.50 -10.73 19.57
CA GLY A 132 -2.74 -10.78 20.82
C GLY A 132 -3.34 -11.76 21.83
N TYR A 133 -4.66 -11.76 21.98
CA TYR A 133 -5.38 -12.70 22.85
C TYR A 133 -5.20 -14.18 22.43
N ARG A 134 -4.99 -14.44 21.13
CA ARG A 134 -4.73 -15.80 20.61
C ARG A 134 -3.27 -16.23 20.71
N LEU A 135 -2.36 -15.31 21.04
CA LEU A 135 -0.95 -15.65 21.24
C LEU A 135 -0.77 -16.20 22.64
N ASN A 136 -0.27 -17.42 22.72
CA ASN A 136 -0.04 -18.10 23.99
C ASN A 136 1.46 -18.46 24.10
N VAL A 137 2.24 -17.53 24.64
CA VAL A 137 3.69 -17.71 24.80
C VAL A 137 4.01 -18.85 25.80
N PHE A 138 3.12 -19.09 26.76
CA PHE A 138 3.24 -20.18 27.73
C PHE A 138 3.00 -21.55 27.11
N SER A 139 2.42 -21.63 25.91
CA SER A 139 2.24 -22.90 25.19
C SER A 139 3.59 -23.51 24.74
N ILE A 140 4.66 -22.71 24.69
CA ILE A 140 6.00 -23.13 24.26
C ILE A 140 6.70 -23.91 25.38
N HIS A 141 6.50 -25.22 25.42
CA HIS A 141 7.14 -26.10 26.41
C HIS A 141 8.41 -26.77 25.85
N ASP A 142 8.42 -27.09 24.55
CA ASP A 142 9.53 -27.80 23.90
C ASP A 142 10.57 -26.84 23.32
N TRP A 143 11.65 -26.62 24.05
CA TRP A 143 12.76 -25.75 23.63
C TRP A 143 13.45 -26.21 22.34
N THR A 144 13.50 -27.52 22.10
CA THR A 144 14.09 -28.11 20.89
C THR A 144 13.24 -27.80 19.64
N SER A 145 11.93 -28.01 19.74
CA SER A 145 10.97 -27.68 18.68
C SER A 145 10.93 -26.18 18.41
N PHE A 146 10.97 -25.36 19.47
CA PHE A 146 11.06 -23.91 19.36
C PHE A 146 12.33 -23.47 18.62
N SER A 147 13.50 -23.94 19.03
CA SER A 147 14.77 -23.58 18.40
C SER A 147 14.82 -24.00 16.92
N THR A 148 14.31 -25.19 16.61
CA THR A 148 14.26 -25.71 15.24
C THR A 148 13.38 -24.83 14.36
N LEU A 149 12.14 -24.55 14.76
CA LEU A 149 11.23 -23.69 14.00
C LEU A 149 11.77 -22.27 13.85
N GLN A 150 12.31 -21.70 14.94
CA GLN A 150 12.91 -20.36 14.89
C GLN A 150 14.10 -20.30 13.93
N SER A 151 14.94 -21.35 13.90
CA SER A 151 16.08 -21.42 12.97
C SER A 151 15.62 -21.44 11.51
N ILE A 152 14.57 -22.23 11.19
CA ILE A 152 13.99 -22.30 9.84
C ILE A 152 13.44 -20.93 9.43
N ILE A 153 12.74 -20.24 10.34
CA ILE A 153 12.20 -18.91 10.08
C ILE A 153 13.33 -17.91 9.79
N VAL A 154 14.38 -17.91 10.62
CA VAL A 154 15.54 -17.01 10.41
C VAL A 154 16.22 -17.29 9.07
N VAL A 155 16.46 -18.56 8.73
CA VAL A 155 17.04 -18.95 7.44
C VAL A 155 16.14 -18.52 6.28
N SER A 156 14.82 -18.62 6.41
CA SER A 156 13.85 -18.15 5.41
C SER A 156 13.90 -16.63 5.20
N TYR A 157 14.04 -15.85 6.27
CA TYR A 157 14.22 -14.39 6.15
C TYR A 157 15.57 -14.03 5.52
N VAL A 158 16.65 -14.71 5.91
CA VAL A 158 17.98 -14.49 5.33
C VAL A 158 17.99 -14.86 3.84
N SER A 159 17.41 -16.00 3.46
CA SER A 159 17.32 -16.41 2.06
C SER A 159 16.48 -15.44 1.23
N LYS A 160 15.37 -14.93 1.77
CA LYS A 160 14.59 -13.86 1.14
C LYS A 160 15.44 -12.61 0.93
N ILE A 161 16.21 -12.20 1.95
CA ILE A 161 17.05 -11.01 1.85
C ILE A 161 18.10 -11.17 0.75
N VAL A 162 18.83 -12.28 0.77
CA VAL A 162 19.88 -12.60 -0.21
C VAL A 162 19.31 -12.67 -1.63
N THR A 163 18.17 -13.32 -1.81
CA THR A 163 17.52 -13.48 -3.13
C THR A 163 17.10 -12.12 -3.71
N VAL A 164 16.47 -11.27 -2.89
CA VAL A 164 16.05 -9.93 -3.34
C VAL A 164 17.26 -9.05 -3.65
N VAL A 165 18.33 -9.13 -2.85
CA VAL A 165 19.57 -8.39 -3.11
C VAL A 165 20.24 -8.86 -4.40
N ALA A 166 20.33 -10.18 -4.62
CA ALA A 166 20.88 -10.76 -5.85
C ALA A 166 20.08 -10.34 -7.09
N ALA A 167 18.75 -10.45 -7.03
CA ALA A 167 17.87 -10.02 -8.12
C ALA A 167 18.03 -8.53 -8.42
N ALA A 168 18.08 -7.68 -7.40
CA ALA A 168 18.29 -6.25 -7.57
C ALA A 168 19.67 -5.92 -8.16
N MET A 169 20.71 -6.66 -7.79
CA MET A 169 22.05 -6.51 -8.39
C MET A 169 22.07 -6.92 -9.86
N TRP A 170 21.35 -7.98 -10.26
CA TRP A 170 21.17 -8.33 -11.68
C TRP A 170 20.44 -7.23 -12.46
N CYS A 171 19.52 -6.51 -11.81
CA CYS A 171 18.89 -5.32 -12.37
C CYS A 171 19.79 -4.05 -12.35
N LYS A 172 21.11 -4.19 -12.09
CA LYS A 172 22.11 -3.10 -12.02
C LYS A 172 21.83 -2.06 -10.91
N ILE A 173 21.14 -2.45 -9.84
CA ILE A 173 20.96 -1.61 -8.65
C ILE A 173 22.17 -1.78 -7.72
N GLY A 174 22.76 -0.68 -7.26
CA GLY A 174 23.90 -0.72 -6.35
C GLY A 174 23.58 -1.40 -5.01
N PHE A 175 24.53 -2.16 -4.47
CA PHE A 175 24.36 -3.01 -3.27
C PHE A 175 23.67 -2.32 -2.09
N LYS A 176 24.05 -1.08 -1.76
CA LYS A 176 23.44 -0.30 -0.67
C LYS A 176 21.95 -0.05 -0.90
N ASN A 177 21.53 0.20 -2.14
CA ASN A 177 20.13 0.43 -2.48
C ASN A 177 19.35 -0.88 -2.55
N SER A 178 19.99 -1.96 -3.03
CA SER A 178 19.42 -3.31 -3.04
C SER A 178 19.14 -3.83 -1.62
N LEU A 179 20.04 -3.58 -0.66
CA LEU A 179 19.83 -3.94 0.74
C LEU A 179 18.63 -3.19 1.34
N LYS A 180 18.52 -1.88 1.08
CA LYS A 180 17.36 -1.09 1.53
C LYS A 180 16.06 -1.62 0.95
N LEU A 181 16.04 -1.93 -0.34
CA LEU A 181 14.86 -2.52 -1.00
C LEU A 181 14.48 -3.85 -0.36
N SER A 182 15.45 -4.70 -0.09
CA SER A 182 15.23 -6.01 0.53
C SER A 182 14.66 -5.92 1.94
N ILE A 183 15.20 -5.03 2.78
CA ILE A 183 14.67 -4.78 4.12
C ILE A 183 13.25 -4.22 4.03
N ALA A 184 12.98 -3.31 3.09
CA ALA A 184 11.65 -2.75 2.86
C ALA A 184 10.62 -3.83 2.46
N MET A 185 11.02 -4.82 1.65
CA MET A 185 10.17 -5.95 1.26
C MET A 185 10.04 -7.04 2.36
N SER A 186 10.80 -6.91 3.46
CA SER A 186 10.75 -7.83 4.59
C SER A 186 9.79 -7.36 5.69
N ILE A 187 9.36 -6.10 5.65
CA ILE A 187 8.29 -5.60 6.52
C ILE A 187 7.00 -6.34 6.15
N LYS A 188 6.41 -6.98 7.16
CA LYS A 188 5.11 -7.64 7.06
C LYS A 188 4.04 -6.79 7.72
N GLY A 189 2.81 -6.92 7.23
CA GLY A 189 1.69 -6.05 7.61
C GLY A 189 0.48 -6.80 8.17
N ILE A 190 -0.66 -6.09 8.19
CA ILE A 190 -1.93 -6.62 8.71
C ILE A 190 -2.44 -7.83 7.91
N ILE A 191 -2.18 -7.84 6.59
CA ILE A 191 -2.61 -8.91 5.68
C ILE A 191 -1.92 -10.24 6.01
N ASP A 192 -0.61 -10.21 6.31
CA ASP A 192 0.14 -11.41 6.70
C ASP A 192 -0.42 -12.03 7.98
N LEU A 193 -0.74 -11.20 8.98
CA LEU A 193 -1.34 -11.66 10.24
C LEU A 193 -2.72 -12.30 10.02
N LEU A 194 -3.50 -11.77 9.09
CA LEU A 194 -4.81 -12.35 8.72
C LEU A 194 -4.62 -13.76 8.13
N ILE A 195 -3.63 -13.95 7.26
CA ILE A 195 -3.29 -15.24 6.66
C ILE A 195 -2.82 -16.23 7.72
N TYR A 196 -1.92 -15.82 8.62
CA TYR A 196 -1.47 -16.69 9.71
C TYR A 196 -2.61 -17.09 10.64
N SER A 197 -3.52 -16.16 10.95
CA SER A 197 -4.72 -16.49 11.74
C SER A 197 -5.63 -17.49 11.00
N ARG A 198 -5.70 -17.43 9.66
CA ARG A 198 -6.45 -18.40 8.86
C ARG A 198 -5.80 -19.78 8.88
N TRP A 199 -4.48 -19.86 8.76
CA TRP A 199 -3.75 -21.13 8.85
C TRP A 199 -3.97 -21.82 10.20
N ARG A 200 -3.97 -21.05 11.30
CA ARG A 200 -4.34 -21.59 12.62
C ARG A 200 -5.80 -22.07 12.66
N ASN A 201 -6.76 -21.26 12.17
CA ASN A 201 -8.18 -21.62 12.18
C ASN A 201 -8.49 -22.88 11.36
N THR A 202 -7.75 -23.10 10.28
CA THR A 202 -7.86 -24.29 9.42
C THR A 202 -7.04 -25.49 9.93
N LYS A 203 -6.39 -25.35 11.10
CA LYS A 203 -5.50 -26.34 11.70
C LYS A 203 -4.32 -26.77 10.81
N LEU A 204 -3.92 -25.92 9.86
CA LEU A 204 -2.69 -26.08 9.08
C LEU A 204 -1.45 -25.87 9.94
N VAL A 205 -1.56 -25.01 10.96
CA VAL A 205 -0.49 -24.64 11.87
C VAL A 205 -1.02 -24.75 13.29
N ASP A 206 -0.23 -25.38 14.16
CA ASP A 206 -0.58 -25.56 15.57
C ASP A 206 -0.44 -24.27 16.39
N GLU A 207 -0.99 -24.23 17.60
CA GLU A 207 -1.00 -23.03 18.44
C GLU A 207 0.42 -22.51 18.77
N GLN A 208 1.34 -23.42 19.05
CA GLN A 208 2.74 -23.10 19.32
C GLN A 208 3.42 -22.46 18.09
N ALA A 209 3.26 -23.08 16.92
CA ALA A 209 3.85 -22.60 15.68
C ALA A 209 3.24 -21.26 15.23
N PHE A 210 1.93 -21.06 15.42
CA PHE A 210 1.29 -19.75 15.16
C PHE A 210 1.91 -18.66 16.04
N THR A 211 2.08 -18.93 17.34
CA THR A 211 2.67 -17.97 18.27
C THR A 211 4.11 -17.62 17.89
N GLN A 212 4.93 -18.62 17.51
CA GLN A 212 6.30 -18.42 17.06
C GLN A 212 6.40 -17.63 15.75
N ILE A 213 5.56 -17.93 14.76
CA ILE A 213 5.55 -17.21 13.47
C ILE A 213 5.14 -15.75 13.67
N VAL A 214 4.13 -15.47 14.48
CA VAL A 214 3.70 -14.08 14.75
C VAL A 214 4.77 -13.33 15.55
N LEU A 215 5.37 -13.94 16.57
CA LEU A 215 6.40 -13.30 17.38
C LEU A 215 7.67 -13.01 16.57
N SER A 216 8.11 -13.96 15.74
CA SER A 216 9.25 -13.76 14.84
C SER A 216 8.97 -12.70 13.77
N MET A 217 7.75 -12.69 13.18
CA MET A 217 7.32 -11.63 12.27
C MET A 217 7.40 -10.25 12.95
N LEU A 218 6.85 -10.11 14.15
CA LEU A 218 6.91 -8.87 14.91
C LEU A 218 8.37 -8.47 15.20
N GLY A 219 9.21 -9.41 15.62
CA GLY A 219 10.63 -9.18 15.86
C GLY A 219 11.36 -8.67 14.62
N VAL A 220 11.16 -9.32 13.46
CA VAL A 220 11.77 -8.88 12.20
C VAL A 220 11.26 -7.50 11.79
N THR A 221 9.97 -7.21 11.91
CA THR A 221 9.41 -5.90 11.59
C THR A 221 9.95 -4.80 12.53
N LEU A 222 10.08 -5.09 13.83
CA LEU A 222 10.65 -4.17 14.83
C LEU A 222 12.12 -3.84 14.55
N VAL A 223 12.89 -4.76 13.98
CA VAL A 223 14.29 -4.52 13.60
C VAL A 223 14.39 -3.85 12.23
N ALA A 224 13.58 -4.29 11.25
CA ALA A 224 13.61 -3.80 9.88
C ALA A 224 13.17 -2.34 9.77
N THR A 225 12.15 -1.92 10.52
CA THR A 225 11.59 -0.56 10.48
C THR A 225 12.62 0.53 10.85
N PRO A 226 13.29 0.48 12.02
CA PRO A 226 14.30 1.48 12.37
C PRO A 226 15.54 1.38 11.46
N LEU A 227 15.91 0.17 11.02
CA LEU A 227 17.03 -0.03 10.09
C LEU A 227 16.76 0.69 8.75
N LEU A 228 15.52 0.64 8.26
CA LEU A 228 15.10 1.39 7.10
C LEU A 228 15.07 2.89 7.34
N GLN A 229 14.53 3.34 8.48
CA GLN A 229 14.50 4.77 8.82
C GLN A 229 15.91 5.36 8.92
N LEU A 230 16.86 4.64 9.52
CA LEU A 230 18.26 5.06 9.60
C LEU A 230 18.93 5.10 8.22
N SER A 231 18.62 4.12 7.37
CA SER A 231 19.20 4.01 6.04
C SER A 231 18.56 4.97 5.02
N TYR A 232 17.29 5.32 5.24
CA TYR A 232 16.53 6.27 4.45
C TYR A 232 16.79 7.67 4.97
N ASN A 233 17.92 8.26 4.59
CA ASN A 233 18.19 9.68 4.85
C ASN A 233 17.13 10.54 4.13
N PRO A 234 16.16 11.16 4.85
CA PRO A 234 15.09 11.94 4.22
C PRO A 234 15.64 13.16 3.45
N LYS A 235 16.87 13.59 3.80
CA LYS A 235 17.59 14.69 3.15
C LYS A 235 17.97 14.41 1.69
N ILE A 236 17.99 13.14 1.25
CA ILE A 236 18.39 12.77 -0.12
C ILE A 236 17.19 12.69 -1.07
N SER A 237 15.97 12.41 -0.57
CA SER A 237 14.76 12.36 -1.42
C SER A 237 14.45 13.71 -2.07
N LEU A 238 14.54 14.80 -1.29
CA LEU A 238 14.40 16.17 -1.80
C LEU A 238 15.55 16.56 -2.74
N ARG A 239 16.76 16.02 -2.52
CA ARG A 239 17.93 16.28 -3.37
C ARG A 239 17.87 15.49 -4.67
N SER A 240 17.36 14.26 -4.68
CA SER A 240 17.28 13.39 -5.85
C SER A 240 16.18 13.77 -6.83
N ALA A 241 15.06 14.32 -6.35
CA ALA A 241 14.09 14.99 -7.21
C ALA A 241 14.64 16.34 -7.75
N SER A 242 15.56 16.97 -7.02
CA SER A 242 16.20 18.23 -7.39
C SER A 242 17.44 18.07 -8.29
N THR A 243 18.12 16.92 -8.34
CA THR A 243 19.38 16.73 -9.10
C THR A 243 19.24 16.63 -10.61
N LYS A 244 18.03 16.77 -11.18
CA LYS A 244 17.84 16.96 -12.63
C LYS A 244 17.49 18.40 -13.02
N HIS A 245 17.35 19.33 -12.06
CA HIS A 245 17.22 20.76 -12.34
C HIS A 245 18.48 21.49 -11.89
N PRO A 246 19.12 22.30 -12.77
CA PRO A 246 20.26 23.09 -12.36
C PRO A 246 19.79 24.18 -11.37
N GLY A 247 20.10 23.98 -10.09
CA GLY A 247 20.18 25.03 -9.08
C GLY A 247 18.86 25.62 -8.58
N PHE A 248 18.35 25.12 -7.44
CA PHE A 248 17.68 26.02 -6.50
C PHE A 248 18.75 26.92 -5.87
N LYS A 249 19.08 28.01 -6.57
CA LYS A 249 19.79 29.14 -5.98
C LYS A 249 18.77 29.85 -5.08
N SER A 250 19.10 30.04 -3.81
CA SER A 250 18.34 30.97 -2.97
C SER A 250 18.38 32.35 -3.64
N ILE A 251 17.32 33.15 -3.53
CA ILE A 251 17.28 34.52 -4.07
C ILE A 251 18.49 35.33 -3.58
N GLN A 252 18.98 35.02 -2.38
CA GLN A 252 20.15 35.66 -1.76
C GLN A 252 21.50 35.19 -2.31
N SER A 253 21.55 34.09 -3.06
CA SER A 253 22.79 33.54 -3.64
C SER A 253 22.94 33.88 -5.14
N MET A 254 22.14 34.81 -5.66
CA MET A 254 22.29 35.31 -7.02
C MET A 254 23.40 36.38 -7.06
N PRO A 255 24.36 36.28 -8.00
CA PRO A 255 25.38 37.32 -8.16
C PRO A 255 24.71 38.64 -8.55
N THR A 256 25.16 39.75 -7.97
CA THR A 256 24.61 41.11 -8.12
C THR A 256 24.58 41.64 -9.57
N ASN A 257 25.15 40.89 -10.51
CA ASN A 257 25.28 41.24 -11.93
C ASN A 257 24.50 40.30 -12.89
N SER A 258 23.64 39.38 -12.38
CA SER A 258 22.79 38.58 -13.27
C SER A 258 21.48 39.30 -13.59
N GLU A 259 21.37 39.76 -14.83
CA GLU A 259 20.19 40.41 -15.39
C GLU A 259 18.94 39.50 -15.31
N THR A 260 17.89 40.03 -14.66
CA THR A 260 16.49 39.58 -14.68
C THR A 260 16.11 38.33 -13.85
N PHE A 261 15.34 38.56 -12.77
CA PHE A 261 14.61 37.51 -12.06
C PHE A 261 13.29 37.24 -12.79
N ARG A 262 13.20 36.08 -13.47
CA ARG A 262 12.03 35.69 -14.26
C ARG A 262 11.17 34.72 -13.47
N ILE A 263 9.95 35.13 -13.14
CA ILE A 263 8.96 34.27 -12.46
C ILE A 263 7.94 33.81 -13.52
N LEU A 264 7.84 32.50 -13.71
CA LEU A 264 6.79 31.90 -14.55
C LEU A 264 5.57 31.63 -13.66
N CYS A 265 4.48 32.33 -13.93
CA CYS A 265 3.23 32.16 -13.19
C CYS A 265 2.24 31.37 -14.05
N CYS A 266 1.82 30.20 -13.58
CA CYS A 266 0.76 29.43 -14.20
C CYS A 266 -0.59 29.86 -13.62
N PHE A 267 -1.51 30.29 -14.48
CA PHE A 267 -2.84 30.75 -14.07
C PHE A 267 -3.85 29.64 -14.27
N HIS A 268 -4.67 29.37 -13.24
CA HIS A 268 -5.78 28.42 -13.31
C HIS A 268 -7.15 29.12 -13.25
N ASN A 269 -7.22 30.35 -12.73
CA ASN A 269 -8.46 31.13 -12.61
C ASN A 269 -8.20 32.64 -12.72
N GLN A 270 -9.20 33.40 -13.19
CA GLN A 270 -9.08 34.86 -13.45
C GLN A 270 -8.86 35.69 -12.18
N GLU A 271 -9.40 35.26 -11.03
CA GLU A 271 -9.15 35.87 -9.71
C GLU A 271 -7.69 35.78 -9.26
N SER A 272 -6.97 34.75 -9.73
CA SER A 272 -5.56 34.53 -9.38
C SER A 272 -4.63 35.61 -9.95
N ILE A 273 -5.06 36.31 -11.02
CA ILE A 273 -4.29 37.38 -11.65
C ILE A 273 -4.20 38.60 -10.74
N HIS A 274 -5.31 38.98 -10.11
CA HIS A 274 -5.38 40.19 -9.28
C HIS A 274 -4.52 40.06 -8.01
N ASN A 275 -4.56 38.89 -7.37
CA ASN A 275 -3.72 38.61 -6.20
C ASN A 275 -2.23 38.63 -6.53
N LEU A 276 -1.85 38.21 -7.73
CA LEU A 276 -0.46 38.15 -8.16
C LEU A 276 0.08 39.55 -8.53
N ILE A 277 -0.75 40.40 -9.13
CA ILE A 277 -0.44 41.82 -9.34
C ILE A 277 -0.22 42.54 -8.00
N ASN A 278 -1.10 42.33 -7.02
CA ASN A 278 -0.94 42.92 -5.69
C ASN A 278 0.35 42.46 -4.99
N LEU A 279 0.74 41.19 -5.20
CA LEU A 279 1.98 40.64 -4.63
C LEU A 279 3.24 41.20 -5.33
N LEU A 280 3.17 41.41 -6.65
CA LEU A 280 4.21 42.09 -7.42
C LEU A 280 4.37 43.55 -7.00
N GLU A 281 3.26 44.26 -6.82
CA GLU A 281 3.26 45.65 -6.36
C GLU A 281 3.81 45.78 -4.94
N ALA A 282 3.43 44.85 -4.05
CA ALA A 282 3.98 44.76 -2.70
C ALA A 282 5.49 44.41 -2.67
N SER A 283 6.02 43.77 -3.73
CA SER A 283 7.43 43.39 -3.81
C SER A 283 8.38 44.54 -4.22
N TYR A 284 7.83 45.72 -4.55
CA TYR A 284 8.55 46.98 -4.82
C TYR A 284 9.79 46.82 -5.71
N PRO A 285 9.64 46.39 -6.97
CA PRO A 285 10.78 46.19 -7.87
C PRO A 285 11.52 47.51 -8.12
N THR A 286 12.84 47.51 -7.94
CA THR A 286 13.71 48.67 -8.20
C THR A 286 14.46 48.51 -9.52
N GLN A 287 14.95 49.62 -10.10
CA GLN A 287 15.68 49.60 -11.37
C GLN A 287 16.96 48.74 -11.34
N ALA A 288 17.53 48.50 -10.15
CA ALA A 288 18.68 47.62 -9.96
C ALA A 288 18.31 46.12 -9.92
N SER A 289 17.04 45.77 -9.70
CA SER A 289 16.56 44.39 -9.63
C SER A 289 15.16 44.24 -10.25
N PRO A 290 15.04 44.32 -11.59
CA PRO A 290 13.75 44.20 -12.27
C PRO A 290 13.18 42.78 -12.13
N ILE A 291 11.91 42.69 -11.71
CA ILE A 291 11.14 41.45 -11.65
C ILE A 291 10.29 41.39 -12.92
N ILE A 292 10.49 40.35 -13.74
CA ILE A 292 9.73 40.16 -14.99
C ILE A 292 8.88 38.90 -14.83
N THR A 293 7.57 39.05 -14.97
CA THR A 293 6.65 37.91 -15.06
C THR A 293 6.35 37.61 -16.52
N THR A 294 6.47 36.34 -16.88
CA THR A 294 6.02 35.83 -18.18
C THR A 294 4.85 34.90 -17.94
N TRP A 295 3.76 35.10 -18.66
CA TRP A 295 2.56 34.25 -18.57
C TRP A 295 2.47 33.33 -19.79
N SER A 296 2.15 32.06 -19.53
CA SER A 296 1.72 31.09 -20.53
C SER A 296 0.24 30.88 -20.33
N THR A 297 -0.56 31.10 -21.37
CA THR A 297 -1.95 30.64 -21.45
C THR A 297 -2.02 29.13 -21.59
#